data_AF-A0A418GKE2-F1
#
_entry.id   AF-A0A418GKE2-F1
#
_cell.length_a   1.000
_cell.length_b   1.000
_cell.length_c   1.000
_cell.angle_alpha   90.00
_cell.angle_beta   90.00
_cell.angle_gamma   90.00
#
_symmetry.space_group_name_H-M   'P 1'
#
loop_
_entity.id
_entity.type
_entity.pdbx_description
1 polymer ?
#
loop_
_entity_poly.entity_id
_entity_poly.type
_entity_poly.pdbx_seq_one_letter_code
_entity_poly.pdbx_strand_id
1 'polypeptide(L)'
;MNDRDFMRYSRQILLDDIALDGQQKLLDSQVLIIGLGGLGTPAALYLAGAGVGTLVLADDDDVHLSNLQRQILFTTEDIDRPKSQVSQQRLTQLNPDIQLMALQQRLTGE
;
A
#
# COMPACT_ATOMS: atom_id res chain seq x y z
N MET A 1 19.58 1.50 1.22
CA MET A 1 19.16 0.24 0.56
C MET A 1 20.03 -0.92 1.03
N ASN A 2 19.43 -2.04 1.45
CA ASN A 2 20.13 -3.27 1.86
C ASN A 2 20.09 -4.33 0.73
N ASP A 3 20.73 -5.50 0.93
CA ASP A 3 20.78 -6.57 -0.07
C ASP A 3 19.39 -7.12 -0.45
N ARG A 4 18.45 -7.18 0.50
CA ARG A 4 17.08 -7.66 0.24
C ARG A 4 16.32 -6.66 -0.64
N ASP A 5 16.48 -5.36 -0.38
CA ASP A 5 15.92 -4.30 -1.21
C ASP A 5 16.45 -4.40 -2.65
N PHE A 6 17.77 -4.58 -2.82
CA PHE A 6 18.37 -4.70 -4.14
C PHE A 6 17.80 -5.90 -4.91
N MET A 7 17.65 -7.05 -4.26
CA MET A 7 17.06 -8.24 -4.89
C MET A 7 15.60 -8.01 -5.31
N ARG A 8 14.78 -7.40 -4.43
CA ARG A 8 13.35 -7.12 -4.69
C ARG A 8 13.16 -6.11 -5.82
N TYR A 9 13.90 -5.00 -5.80
CA TYR A 9 13.71 -3.88 -6.72
C TYR A 9 14.66 -3.92 -7.94
N SER A 10 15.45 -4.98 -8.11
CA SER A 10 16.42 -5.12 -9.19
C SER A 10 15.85 -4.77 -10.57
N ARG A 11 14.64 -5.24 -10.89
CA ARG A 11 14.02 -4.98 -12.20
C ARG A 11 13.62 -3.52 -12.44
N GLN A 12 13.19 -2.80 -11.40
CA GLN A 12 12.80 -1.39 -11.53
C GLN A 12 14.02 -0.46 -11.46
N ILE A 13 15.07 -0.84 -10.71
CA ILE A 13 16.36 -0.13 -10.70
C ILE A 13 17.01 -0.12 -12.08
N LEU A 14 16.77 -1.14 -12.92
CA LEU A 14 17.28 -1.20 -14.30
C LEU A 14 16.63 -0.18 -15.25
N LEU A 15 15.54 0.49 -14.85
CA LEU A 15 14.94 1.55 -15.66
C LEU A 15 15.71 2.84 -15.43
N ASP A 16 16.20 3.46 -16.51
CA ASP A 16 17.04 4.67 -16.46
C ASP A 16 16.39 5.82 -15.65
N ASP A 17 15.08 5.99 -15.75
CA ASP A 17 14.32 7.03 -15.03
C ASP A 17 14.23 6.79 -13.52
N ILE A 18 14.45 5.54 -13.06
CA ILE A 18 14.46 5.18 -11.64
C ILE A 18 15.91 5.08 -11.17
N ALA A 19 16.72 4.21 -11.77
CA ALA A 19 18.08 3.90 -11.34
C ALA A 19 18.16 3.60 -9.83
N LEU A 20 19.36 3.66 -9.24
CA LEU A 20 19.53 3.50 -7.80
C LEU A 20 18.93 4.69 -7.01
N ASP A 21 19.13 5.91 -7.52
CA ASP A 21 18.74 7.13 -6.81
C ASP A 21 17.22 7.29 -6.70
N GLY A 22 16.48 6.95 -7.75
CA GLY A 22 15.02 6.96 -7.75
C GLY A 22 14.46 5.87 -6.82
N GLN A 23 15.08 4.69 -6.78
CA GLN A 23 14.68 3.67 -5.81
C GLN A 23 14.89 4.14 -4.37
N GLN A 24 16.04 4.75 -4.08
CA GLN A 24 16.32 5.28 -2.75
C GLN A 24 15.32 6.39 -2.37
N LYS A 25 14.94 7.26 -3.31
CA LYS A 25 13.87 8.25 -3.10
C LYS A 25 12.52 7.62 -2.76
N LEU A 26 12.14 6.51 -3.41
CA LEU A 26 10.91 5.79 -3.07
C LEU A 26 11.00 5.23 -1.63
N LEU A 27 12.11 4.59 -1.29
CA LEU A 27 12.33 4.04 0.05
C LEU A 27 12.35 5.10 1.16
N ASP A 28 12.78 6.32 0.85
CA ASP A 28 12.80 7.42 1.82
C ASP A 28 11.46 8.19 1.88
N SER A 29 10.54 7.91 0.95
CA SER A 29 9.27 8.62 0.84
C SER A 29 8.19 8.10 1.79
N GLN A 30 7.24 8.99 2.10
CA GLN A 30 6.05 8.68 2.89
C GLN A 30 4.81 9.15 2.14
N VAL A 31 3.80 8.29 2.04
CA VAL A 31 2.54 8.57 1.32
C VAL A 31 1.35 8.24 2.21
N LEU A 32 0.42 9.19 2.29
CA LEU A 32 -0.91 8.98 2.88
C LEU A 32 -1.91 8.66 1.76
N ILE A 33 -2.62 7.54 1.89
CA ILE A 33 -3.72 7.15 1.02
C ILE A 33 -5.01 7.32 1.81
N ILE A 34 -5.90 8.20 1.30
CA ILE A 34 -7.20 8.49 1.90
C ILE A 34 -8.27 7.77 1.08
N GLY A 35 -8.93 6.80 1.71
CA GLY A 35 -9.87 5.88 1.08
C GLY A 35 -9.16 4.71 0.41
N LEU A 36 -9.52 3.51 0.83
CA LEU A 36 -9.03 2.21 0.37
C LEU A 36 -10.11 1.48 -0.44
N GLY A 37 -10.95 2.25 -1.15
CA GLY A 37 -11.93 1.75 -2.09
C GLY A 37 -11.33 1.34 -3.43
N GLY A 38 -12.14 1.43 -4.51
CA GLY A 38 -11.73 0.95 -5.84
C GLY A 38 -10.55 1.67 -6.48
N LEU A 39 -10.15 2.84 -5.96
CA LEU A 39 -8.98 3.59 -6.42
C LEU A 39 -7.78 3.44 -5.48
N GLY A 40 -8.02 3.58 -4.16
CA GLY A 40 -6.94 3.49 -3.18
C GLY A 40 -6.32 2.11 -3.09
N THR A 41 -7.12 1.06 -3.24
CA THR A 41 -6.65 -0.33 -3.25
C THR A 41 -5.57 -0.60 -4.33
N PRO A 42 -5.81 -0.37 -5.63
CA PRO A 42 -4.77 -0.57 -6.64
C PRO A 42 -3.58 0.38 -6.46
N ALA A 43 -3.82 1.64 -6.07
CA ALA A 43 -2.73 2.57 -5.79
C ALA A 43 -1.80 2.03 -4.68
N ALA A 44 -2.37 1.56 -3.56
CA ALA A 44 -1.62 1.03 -2.43
C ALA A 44 -0.81 -0.22 -2.81
N LEU A 45 -1.37 -1.12 -3.62
CA LEU A 45 -0.66 -2.30 -4.14
C LEU A 45 0.60 -1.91 -4.92
N TYR A 46 0.48 -0.98 -5.87
CA TYR A 46 1.62 -0.56 -6.69
C TYR A 46 2.65 0.25 -5.89
N LEU A 47 2.21 1.14 -4.99
CA LEU A 47 3.13 1.91 -4.15
C LEU A 47 3.90 1.00 -3.18
N ALA A 48 3.23 0.01 -2.59
CA ALA A 48 3.88 -0.97 -1.72
C ALA A 48 4.87 -1.84 -2.50
N GLY A 49 4.46 -2.34 -3.68
CA GLY A 49 5.33 -3.13 -4.56
C GLY A 49 6.55 -2.35 -5.07
N ALA A 50 6.38 -1.05 -5.35
CA ALA A 50 7.46 -0.17 -5.79
C ALA A 50 8.45 0.20 -4.66
N GLY A 51 8.11 -0.10 -3.41
CA GLY A 51 8.99 0.18 -2.28
C GLY A 51 8.90 1.62 -1.77
N VAL A 52 7.70 2.22 -1.78
CA VAL A 52 7.47 3.43 -0.97
C VAL A 52 7.71 3.11 0.50
N GLY A 53 8.63 3.85 1.13
CA GLY A 53 9.13 3.55 2.47
C GLY A 53 8.07 3.47 3.55
N THR A 54 7.13 4.41 3.54
CA THR A 54 5.99 4.42 4.47
C THR A 54 4.68 4.65 3.74
N LEU A 55 3.71 3.76 3.93
CA LEU A 55 2.32 4.00 3.55
C LEU A 55 1.42 4.13 4.77
N VAL A 56 0.72 5.24 4.85
CA VAL A 56 -0.36 5.47 5.80
C VAL A 56 -1.68 5.24 5.08
N LEU A 57 -2.48 4.30 5.60
CA LEU A 57 -3.68 3.77 4.96
C LEU A 57 -4.90 4.22 5.77
N ALA A 58 -5.54 5.31 5.35
CA ALA A 58 -6.68 5.90 6.04
C ALA A 58 -8.01 5.50 5.39
N ASP A 59 -8.85 4.76 6.11
CA ASP A 59 -10.22 4.41 5.71
C ASP A 59 -11.01 3.97 6.94
N ASP A 60 -12.21 4.54 7.12
CA ASP A 60 -13.14 4.27 8.23
C ASP A 60 -14.18 3.19 7.94
N ASP A 61 -14.29 2.72 6.69
CA ASP A 61 -15.25 1.68 6.31
C ASP A 61 -14.75 0.26 6.61
N ASP A 62 -15.69 -0.66 6.73
CA ASP A 62 -15.47 -2.11 6.68
C ASP A 62 -15.62 -2.65 5.25
N VAL A 63 -15.04 -3.83 5.01
CA VAL A 63 -15.18 -4.55 3.74
C VAL A 63 -16.61 -5.04 3.58
N HIS A 64 -17.22 -4.77 2.42
CA HIS A 64 -18.59 -5.16 2.11
C HIS A 64 -18.66 -5.96 0.80
N LEU A 65 -19.53 -6.97 0.74
CA LEU A 65 -19.68 -7.86 -0.42
C LEU A 65 -19.90 -7.10 -1.74
N SER A 66 -20.75 -6.07 -1.72
CA SER A 66 -21.07 -5.24 -2.91
C SER A 66 -19.90 -4.37 -3.41
N ASN A 67 -18.75 -4.45 -2.76
CA ASN A 67 -17.55 -3.68 -3.11
C ASN A 67 -16.44 -4.56 -3.73
N LEU A 68 -16.52 -5.88 -3.57
CA LEU A 68 -15.46 -6.81 -3.98
C LEU A 68 -15.22 -6.85 -5.50
N GLN A 69 -16.21 -6.52 -6.33
CA GLN A 69 -16.05 -6.47 -7.79
C GLN A 69 -15.05 -5.41 -8.27
N ARG A 70 -14.62 -4.48 -7.41
CA ARG A 70 -13.65 -3.41 -7.75
C ARG A 70 -12.57 -3.17 -6.70
N GLN A 71 -12.69 -3.75 -5.50
CA GLN A 71 -11.72 -3.59 -4.41
C GLN A 71 -10.87 -4.86 -4.28
N ILE A 72 -9.94 -5.02 -5.21
CA ILE A 72 -9.19 -6.27 -5.47
C ILE A 72 -8.22 -6.72 -4.38
N LEU A 73 -8.05 -5.93 -3.32
CA LEU A 73 -7.20 -6.26 -2.16
C LEU A 73 -7.93 -7.10 -1.12
N PHE A 74 -9.27 -7.11 -1.17
CA PHE A 74 -10.11 -7.80 -0.20
C PHE A 74 -10.71 -9.07 -0.80
N THR A 75 -10.99 -10.04 0.07
CA THR A 75 -11.70 -11.27 -0.30
C THR A 75 -13.03 -11.39 0.44
N THR A 76 -13.83 -12.40 0.10
CA THR A 76 -15.07 -12.71 0.82
C THR A 76 -14.83 -13.03 2.31
N GLU A 77 -13.65 -13.54 2.67
CA GLU A 77 -13.27 -13.81 4.07
C GLU A 77 -13.04 -12.52 4.87
N ASP A 78 -12.85 -11.39 4.18
CA ASP A 78 -12.54 -10.12 4.80
C ASP A 78 -13.79 -9.29 5.13
N ILE A 79 -14.99 -9.74 4.76
CA ILE A 79 -16.26 -9.02 5.01
C ILE A 79 -16.41 -8.68 6.50
N ASP A 80 -16.94 -7.48 6.78
CA ASP A 80 -17.11 -6.89 8.12
C ASP A 80 -15.81 -6.59 8.88
N ARG A 81 -14.64 -6.71 8.23
CA ARG A 81 -13.36 -6.28 8.78
C ARG A 81 -12.99 -4.87 8.30
N PRO A 82 -12.27 -4.07 9.10
CA PRO A 82 -11.85 -2.74 8.69
C PRO A 82 -10.94 -2.75 7.47
N LYS A 83 -11.28 -1.97 6.44
CA LYS A 83 -10.49 -1.90 5.19
C LYS A 83 -9.05 -1.51 5.44
N SER A 84 -8.80 -0.56 6.33
CA SER A 84 -7.45 -0.08 6.69
C SER A 84 -6.59 -1.18 7.30
N GLN A 85 -7.16 -2.00 8.19
CA GLN A 85 -6.44 -3.11 8.83
C GLN A 85 -6.18 -4.27 7.87
N VAL A 86 -7.19 -4.67 7.08
CA VAL A 86 -7.02 -5.73 6.08
C VAL A 86 -5.99 -5.31 5.04
N SER A 87 -6.04 -4.04 4.60
CA SER A 87 -5.06 -3.50 3.64
C SER A 87 -3.65 -3.56 4.20
N GLN A 88 -3.44 -3.13 5.45
CA GLN A 88 -2.14 -3.25 6.12
C GLN A 88 -1.66 -4.70 6.14
N GLN A 89 -2.51 -5.64 6.57
CA GLN A 89 -2.16 -7.07 6.61
C GLN A 89 -1.73 -7.60 5.24
N ARG A 90 -2.50 -7.33 4.18
CA ARG A 90 -2.23 -7.82 2.81
C ARG A 90 -0.97 -7.17 2.22
N LEU A 91 -0.78 -5.87 2.43
CA LEU A 91 0.40 -5.17 1.92
C LEU A 91 1.68 -5.58 2.66
N THR A 92 1.62 -5.91 3.95
CA THR A 92 2.75 -6.51 4.69
C THR A 92 3.14 -7.86 4.09
N GLN A 93 2.17 -8.67 3.65
CA GLN A 93 2.46 -9.94 2.98
C GLN A 93 3.13 -9.73 1.60
N LEU A 94 2.75 -8.68 0.88
CA LEU A 94 3.35 -8.31 -0.41
C LEU A 94 4.79 -7.80 -0.24
N ASN A 95 4.99 -6.86 0.68
CA ASN A 95 6.27 -6.22 0.93
C ASN A 95 6.47 -5.98 2.44
N PRO A 96 7.10 -6.91 3.17
CA PRO A 96 7.33 -6.78 4.61
C PRO A 96 8.47 -5.80 4.94
N ASP A 97 9.19 -5.28 3.95
CA ASP A 97 10.38 -4.44 4.14
C ASP A 97 10.02 -2.94 4.23
N ILE A 98 8.74 -2.56 4.02
CA ILE A 98 8.24 -1.18 4.13
C ILE A 98 7.39 -0.99 5.39
N GLN A 99 7.25 0.26 5.83
CA GLN A 99 6.41 0.61 6.97
C GLN A 99 4.96 0.84 6.52
N LEU A 100 4.02 0.15 7.17
CA LEU A 100 2.59 0.26 6.87
C LEU A 100 1.82 0.64 8.14
N MET A 101 1.02 1.70 8.06
CA MET A 101 0.24 2.22 9.19
C MET A 101 -1.24 2.27 8.81
N ALA A 102 -2.08 1.50 9.50
CA ALA A 102 -3.53 1.59 9.36
C ALA A 102 -4.09 2.72 10.22
N LEU A 103 -4.87 3.62 9.61
CA LEU A 103 -5.66 4.63 10.31
C LEU A 103 -7.13 4.38 10.02
N GLN A 104 -7.86 3.82 10.98
CA GLN A 104 -9.31 3.64 10.86
C GLN A 104 -10.04 4.94 11.22
N GLN A 105 -9.83 5.97 10.41
CA GLN A 105 -10.33 7.31 10.65
C GLN A 105 -10.76 7.97 9.35
N ARG A 106 -11.88 8.68 9.42
CA ARG A 106 -12.34 9.54 8.34
C ARG A 106 -11.52 10.83 8.31
N LEU A 107 -11.10 11.27 7.13
CA LEU A 107 -10.58 12.61 6.99
C LEU A 107 -11.68 13.62 7.35
N THR A 108 -11.37 14.51 8.29
CA THR A 108 -12.21 15.66 8.65
C THR A 108 -11.48 16.94 8.26
N GLY A 109 -12.22 17.97 7.88
CA GLY A 109 -11.69 19.32 7.62
C GLY A 109 -12.31 20.32 8.58
N GLU A 110 -11.65 21.47 8.75
CA GLU A 110 -12.27 22.70 9.31
C GLU A 110 -12.96 23.51 8.21
#